data_AF-A0A3N5TQ46-F1
#
_entry.id   AF-A0A3N5TQ46-F1
#
_cell.length_a   1.000
_cell.length_b   1.000
_cell.length_c   1.000
_cell.angle_alpha   90.00
_cell.angle_beta   90.00
_cell.angle_gamma   90.00
#
_symmetry.space_group_name_H-M   'P 1'
#
loop_
_entity.id
_entity.type
_entity.pdbx_description
1 polymer ?
#
loop_
_entity_poly.entity_id
_entity_poly.type
_entity_poly.pdbx_seq_one_letter_code
_entity_poly.pdbx_strand_id
1 'polypeptide(L)'
;MGDDRRRDHHRALRPRVRRAVPRRDHDRASRPGGVTEPVLVTGGSGIVGRALVERLVADGRRVRALARTQSSAEAIGATGAEPVPGDVLDLGSLVEAMRGCSTVFHVAGVNAMCLRDPG
;
A
#
# COMPACT_ATOMS: atom_id res chain seq x y z
N MET A 1 -1.87 -62.80 10.20
CA MET A 1 -0.82 -62.29 9.29
C MET A 1 -1.39 -61.07 8.59
N GLY A 2 -0.79 -59.90 8.82
CA GLY A 2 -1.29 -58.60 8.34
C GLY A 2 -0.64 -57.46 9.13
N ASP A 3 0.67 -57.27 8.92
CA ASP A 3 1.43 -56.06 9.24
C ASP A 3 0.98 -54.97 8.26
N ASP A 4 0.55 -53.80 8.74
CA ASP A 4 0.82 -52.58 7.99
C ASP A 4 0.91 -51.35 8.91
N ARG A 5 2.14 -50.87 9.03
CA ARG A 5 2.54 -49.64 9.69
C ARG A 5 2.16 -48.46 8.82
N ARG A 6 1.21 -47.62 9.26
CA ARG A 6 1.13 -46.22 8.80
C ARG A 6 0.93 -45.29 9.98
N ARG A 7 2.05 -44.72 10.43
CA ARG A 7 2.12 -43.36 10.95
C ARG A 7 1.49 -42.44 9.92
N ASP A 8 0.65 -41.50 10.34
CA ASP A 8 0.65 -40.20 9.69
C ASP A 8 0.32 -39.06 10.65
N HIS A 9 1.13 -38.02 10.49
CA HIS A 9 1.36 -36.94 11.41
C HIS A 9 0.31 -35.84 11.22
N HIS A 10 -0.74 -35.83 12.04
CA HIS A 10 -1.58 -34.64 12.16
C HIS A 10 -0.89 -33.58 13.05
N ARG A 11 0.19 -32.99 12.51
CA ARG A 11 0.76 -31.74 13.01
C ARG A 11 -0.20 -30.61 12.65
N ALA A 12 -0.92 -30.12 13.64
CA ALA A 12 -1.82 -28.97 13.54
C ALA A 12 -1.15 -27.80 12.80
N LEU A 13 -1.66 -27.49 11.60
CA LEU A 13 -1.33 -26.27 10.87
C LEU A 13 -2.04 -25.11 11.57
N ARG A 14 -1.41 -24.57 12.63
CA ARG A 14 -1.83 -23.29 13.19
C ARG A 14 -1.68 -22.23 12.09
N PRO A 15 -2.73 -21.45 11.74
CA PRO A 15 -2.52 -20.29 10.89
C PRO A 15 -1.56 -19.38 11.64
N ARG A 16 -0.34 -19.20 11.10
CA ARG A 16 0.58 -18.16 11.54
C ARG A 16 -0.02 -16.84 11.08
N VAL A 17 -1.03 -16.36 11.81
CA VAL A 17 -1.45 -14.97 11.75
C VAL A 17 -0.20 -14.17 12.11
N ARG A 18 0.44 -13.57 11.11
CA ARG A 18 1.56 -12.67 11.33
C ARG A 18 1.07 -11.63 12.34
N ARG A 19 1.83 -11.52 13.43
CA ARG A 19 1.62 -10.62 14.57
C ARG A 19 0.89 -9.35 14.13
N ALA A 20 -0.27 -9.09 14.71
CA ALA A 20 -0.99 -7.84 14.51
C ALA A 20 0.00 -6.69 14.72
N VAL A 21 0.17 -5.86 13.69
CA VAL A 21 0.97 -4.63 13.80
C VAL A 21 0.30 -3.82 14.91
N PRO A 22 1.01 -3.46 15.99
CA PRO A 22 0.40 -2.67 17.05
C PRO A 22 -0.17 -1.40 16.44
N ARG A 23 -1.46 -1.12 16.72
CA ARG A 23 -2.11 0.14 16.34
C ARG A 23 -1.38 1.26 17.05
N ARG A 24 -0.42 1.89 16.38
CA ARG A 24 0.18 3.13 16.83
C ARG A 24 -0.82 4.22 16.48
N ASP A 25 -1.18 5.07 17.44
CA ASP A 25 -1.84 6.34 17.12
C ASP A 25 -0.88 7.13 16.21
N HIS A 26 -1.22 7.23 14.93
CA HIS A 26 -0.46 8.00 13.93
C HIS A 26 -0.61 9.51 14.12
N ASP A 27 -1.42 9.94 15.08
CA ASP A 27 -1.68 11.34 15.43
C ASP A 27 -0.57 11.99 16.25
N ARG A 28 0.57 11.30 16.46
CA ARG A 28 1.79 11.91 17.02
C ARG A 28 2.52 12.77 15.99
N ALA A 29 1.78 13.63 15.29
CA ALA A 29 2.37 14.77 14.62
C ALA A 29 3.06 15.65 15.69
N SER A 30 4.27 16.12 15.35
CA SER A 30 5.01 17.17 16.07
C SER A 30 5.85 16.74 17.28
N ARG A 31 6.92 15.95 17.03
CA ARG A 31 8.18 16.17 17.76
C ARG A 31 9.09 17.04 16.88
N PRO A 32 9.46 18.26 17.30
CA PRO A 32 10.45 19.05 16.56
C PRO A 32 11.76 18.27 16.53
N GLY A 33 12.21 17.83 15.35
CA GLY A 33 13.52 17.18 15.15
C GLY A 33 13.53 15.70 14.75
N GLY A 34 12.39 15.03 14.55
CA GLY A 34 12.35 13.65 14.03
C GLY A 34 11.99 13.59 12.54
N VAL A 35 12.68 12.78 11.74
CA VAL A 35 12.28 12.53 10.35
C VAL A 35 10.87 11.91 10.31
N THR A 36 9.90 12.63 9.72
CA THR A 36 8.54 12.13 9.55
C THR A 36 8.55 10.99 8.52
N GLU A 37 8.25 9.77 8.99
CA GLU A 37 8.12 8.58 8.14
C GLU A 37 7.07 8.87 7.03
N PRO A 38 7.39 8.61 5.75
CA PRO A 38 6.44 8.87 4.67
C PRO A 38 5.18 8.01 4.79
N VAL A 39 4.10 8.48 4.20
CA VAL A 39 2.91 7.69 3.93
C VAL A 39 2.94 7.20 2.49
N LEU A 40 2.47 5.98 2.24
CA LEU A 40 2.30 5.45 0.89
C LEU A 40 0.83 5.56 0.47
N VAL A 41 0.57 6.02 -0.75
CA VAL A 41 -0.75 5.99 -1.38
C VAL A 41 -0.68 5.10 -2.63
N THR A 42 -1.48 4.06 -2.68
CA THR A 42 -1.70 3.32 -3.94
C THR A 42 -2.88 3.93 -4.68
N GLY A 43 -2.83 3.95 -6.02
CA GLY A 43 -3.86 4.62 -6.82
C GLY A 43 -3.81 6.15 -6.73
N GLY A 44 -2.67 6.72 -6.32
CA GLY A 44 -2.51 8.17 -6.11
C GLY A 44 -2.68 9.04 -7.37
N SER A 45 -2.60 8.45 -8.56
CA SER A 45 -2.89 9.14 -9.83
C SER A 45 -4.37 9.11 -10.24
N GLY A 46 -5.23 8.37 -9.53
CA GLY A 46 -6.68 8.30 -9.80
C GLY A 46 -7.45 9.47 -9.18
N ILE A 47 -8.76 9.56 -9.44
CA ILE A 47 -9.60 10.69 -8.98
C ILE A 47 -9.55 10.86 -7.45
N VAL A 48 -9.91 9.80 -6.71
CA VAL A 48 -9.91 9.84 -5.24
C VAL A 48 -8.50 9.90 -4.69
N GLY A 49 -7.59 9.11 -5.26
CA GLY A 49 -6.20 9.05 -4.82
C GLY A 49 -5.48 10.39 -4.97
N ARG A 50 -5.73 11.13 -6.05
CA ARG A 50 -5.16 12.46 -6.29
C ARG A 50 -5.65 13.46 -5.26
N ALA A 51 -6.96 13.56 -5.04
CA ALA A 51 -7.53 14.47 -4.05
C ALA A 51 -7.02 14.16 -2.63
N LEU A 52 -6.86 12.87 -2.31
CA LEU A 52 -6.21 12.44 -1.08
C LEU A 52 -4.76 12.95 -1.04
N VAL A 53 -3.94 12.63 -2.03
CA VAL A 53 -2.53 13.04 -2.08
C VAL A 53 -2.36 14.55 -1.91
N GLU A 54 -3.11 15.35 -2.67
CA GLU A 54 -3.09 16.82 -2.57
C GLU A 54 -3.40 17.29 -1.14
N ARG A 55 -4.40 16.70 -0.48
CA ARG A 55 -4.72 17.00 0.91
C ARG A 55 -3.58 16.63 1.86
N LEU A 56 -3.01 15.44 1.70
CA LEU A 56 -1.94 14.95 2.57
C LEU A 56 -0.66 15.79 2.45
N VAL A 57 -0.34 16.25 1.24
CA VAL A 57 0.75 17.19 0.99
C VAL A 57 0.45 18.55 1.61
N ALA A 58 -0.78 19.06 1.46
CA ALA A 58 -1.20 20.32 2.08
C ALA A 58 -1.15 20.28 3.63
N ASP A 59 -1.40 19.11 4.23
CA ASP A 59 -1.24 18.87 5.67
C ASP A 59 0.25 18.70 6.09
N GLY A 60 1.21 18.93 5.18
CA GLY A 60 2.65 18.91 5.47
C GLY A 60 3.25 17.51 5.58
N ARG A 61 2.55 16.46 5.12
CA ARG A 61 3.06 15.09 5.19
C ARG A 61 4.03 14.79 4.05
N ARG A 62 5.01 13.92 4.31
CA ARG A 62 5.82 13.31 3.24
C ARG A 62 5.01 12.20 2.57
N VAL A 63 4.63 12.39 1.32
CA VAL A 63 3.76 11.46 0.59
C VAL A 63 4.54 10.77 -0.52
N ARG A 64 4.46 9.44 -0.55
CA ARG A 64 4.84 8.59 -1.68
C ARG A 64 3.58 8.07 -2.34
N ALA A 65 3.55 7.97 -3.66
CA ALA A 65 2.46 7.32 -4.36
C ALA A 65 2.96 6.36 -5.44
N LEU A 66 2.32 5.19 -5.50
CA LEU A 66 2.69 4.14 -6.45
C LEU A 66 2.26 4.53 -7.87
N ALA A 67 3.21 4.51 -8.81
CA ALA A 67 3.06 4.89 -10.20
C ALA A 67 3.34 3.69 -11.11
N ARG A 68 2.33 3.25 -11.87
CA ARG A 68 2.45 2.12 -12.82
C ARG A 68 2.97 2.54 -14.19
N THR A 69 2.74 3.80 -14.56
CA THR A 69 3.11 4.37 -15.86
C THR A 69 3.81 5.71 -15.68
N GLN A 70 4.54 6.15 -16.70
CA GLN A 70 5.17 7.47 -16.70
C GLN A 70 4.14 8.61 -16.53
N SER A 71 2.99 8.53 -17.21
CA SER A 71 1.91 9.50 -17.04
C SER A 71 1.36 9.55 -15.62
N SER A 72 1.28 8.41 -14.94
CA SER A 72 0.89 8.37 -13.53
C SER A 72 1.94 9.00 -12.61
N ALA A 73 3.22 8.81 -12.92
CA ALA A 73 4.32 9.41 -12.16
C ALA A 73 4.32 10.95 -12.29
N GLU A 74 4.09 11.47 -13.49
CA GLU A 74 3.95 12.90 -13.75
C GLU A 74 2.74 13.50 -13.02
N ALA A 75 1.58 12.83 -13.11
CA ALA A 75 0.36 13.26 -12.42
C ALA A 75 0.55 13.30 -10.89
N ILE A 76 1.27 12.32 -10.33
CA ILE A 76 1.64 12.31 -8.92
C ILE A 76 2.62 13.43 -8.60
N GLY A 77 3.68 13.61 -9.39
CA GLY A 77 4.68 14.67 -9.17
C GLY A 77 4.06 16.07 -9.16
N ALA A 78 3.06 16.32 -10.01
CA ALA A 78 2.30 17.57 -10.05
C ALA A 78 1.56 17.91 -8.75
N THR A 79 1.32 16.93 -7.86
CA THR A 79 0.70 17.13 -6.55
C THR A 79 1.72 17.47 -5.44
N GLY A 80 3.02 17.43 -5.73
CA GLY A 80 4.10 17.57 -4.75
C GLY A 80 4.47 16.29 -4.00
N ALA A 81 3.88 15.15 -4.35
CA ALA A 81 4.24 13.85 -3.81
C ALA A 81 5.39 13.18 -4.59
N GLU A 82 6.06 12.22 -3.95
CA GLU A 82 7.11 11.38 -4.54
C GLU A 82 6.46 10.23 -5.35
N PRO A 83 6.58 10.19 -6.69
CA PRO A 83 6.16 9.03 -7.47
C PRO A 83 7.14 7.87 -7.26
N VAL A 84 6.61 6.70 -6.93
CA VAL A 84 7.37 5.47 -6.74
C VAL A 84 6.95 4.47 -7.81
N PRO A 85 7.84 4.05 -8.73
CA PRO A 85 7.52 3.03 -9.71
C PRO A 85 7.04 1.72 -9.06
N GLY A 86 5.94 1.17 -9.53
CA GLY A 86 5.47 -0.13 -9.07
C GLY A 86 4.01 -0.45 -9.42
N ASP A 87 3.62 -1.69 -9.16
CA ASP A 87 2.26 -2.19 -9.36
C ASP A 87 1.73 -2.82 -8.07
N VAL A 88 0.47 -2.57 -7.74
CA VAL A 88 -0.20 -3.19 -6.60
C VAL A 88 -0.39 -4.69 -6.76
N LEU A 89 -0.24 -5.22 -7.98
CA LEU A 89 -0.28 -6.66 -8.25
C LEU A 89 1.11 -7.31 -8.18
N ASP A 90 2.18 -6.51 -8.12
CA ASP A 90 3.54 -6.99 -7.98
C ASP A 90 4.03 -6.85 -6.53
N LEU A 91 4.20 -7.99 -5.86
CA LEU A 91 4.59 -8.02 -4.45
C LEU A 91 5.96 -7.36 -4.21
N GLY A 92 6.90 -7.50 -5.15
CA GLY A 92 8.25 -6.94 -5.00
C GLY A 92 8.22 -5.42 -4.93
N SER A 93 7.61 -4.77 -5.91
CA SER A 93 7.48 -3.31 -5.95
C SER A 93 6.64 -2.76 -4.81
N LEU A 94 5.59 -3.46 -4.36
CA LEU A 94 4.85 -3.08 -3.15
C LEU A 94 5.72 -3.09 -1.90
N VAL A 95 6.52 -4.14 -1.71
CA VAL A 95 7.45 -4.24 -0.58
C VAL A 95 8.43 -3.08 -0.61
N GLU A 96 9.03 -2.79 -1.76
CA GLU A 96 9.96 -1.67 -1.91
C GLU A 96 9.29 -0.32 -1.65
N ALA A 97 8.10 -0.08 -2.21
CA ALA A 97 7.36 1.15 -2.00
C ALA A 97 6.94 1.38 -0.54
N MET A 98 6.66 0.30 0.21
CA MET A 98 6.30 0.35 1.62
C MET A 98 7.50 0.57 2.55
N ARG A 99 8.75 0.41 2.10
CA ARG A 99 9.92 0.53 2.96
C ARG A 99 10.00 1.90 3.62
N GLY A 100 10.07 1.89 4.95
CA GLY A 100 10.14 3.11 5.77
C GLY A 100 8.82 3.88 5.88
N CYS A 101 7.73 3.38 5.29
CA CYS A 101 6.42 4.01 5.45
C CYS A 101 5.75 3.56 6.75
N SER A 102 5.10 4.49 7.45
CA SER A 102 4.36 4.21 8.69
C SER A 102 2.88 3.90 8.45
N THR A 103 2.34 4.40 7.33
CA THR A 103 0.93 4.27 6.95
C THR A 103 0.80 4.03 5.45
N VAL A 104 -0.16 3.18 5.06
CA VAL A 104 -0.53 2.95 3.67
C VAL A 104 -2.01 3.28 3.47
N PHE A 105 -2.32 4.13 2.50
CA PHE A 105 -3.66 4.38 1.99
C PHE A 105 -3.84 3.57 0.71
N HIS A 106 -4.71 2.57 0.77
CA HIS A 106 -5.01 1.74 -0.40
C HIS A 106 -6.23 2.29 -1.15
N VAL A 107 -5.99 2.99 -2.26
CA VAL A 107 -7.02 3.62 -3.09
C VAL A 107 -6.94 3.12 -4.54
N ALA A 108 -6.06 2.16 -4.81
CA ALA A 108 -6.00 1.50 -6.11
C ALA A 108 -7.24 0.60 -6.28
N GLY A 109 -7.84 0.65 -7.46
CA GLY A 109 -8.96 -0.19 -7.84
C GLY A 109 -9.25 -0.05 -9.32
N VAL A 110 -9.97 -1.02 -9.87
CA VAL A 110 -10.55 -0.88 -11.21
C VAL A 110 -11.82 -0.06 -11.09
N ASN A 111 -11.90 1.04 -11.83
CA ASN A 111 -13.12 1.83 -11.99
C ASN A 111 -14.05 1.14 -13.01
N ALA A 112 -14.40 -0.12 -12.78
CA ALA A 112 -15.34 -0.86 -13.62
C ALA A 112 -16.80 -0.36 -13.49
N MET A 113 -17.06 0.68 -12.69
CA MET A 113 -18.36 1.37 -12.67
C MET A 113 -18.61 2.26 -13.89
N CYS A 114 -17.63 2.42 -14.79
CA CYS A 114 -17.92 2.74 -16.19
C CYS A 114 -17.46 1.56 -17.04
N LEU A 115 -18.24 0.47 -17.05
CA LEU A 115 -18.27 -0.34 -18.27
C LEU A 115 -18.62 0.63 -19.40
N ARG A 116 -17.80 0.66 -20.45
CA ARG A 116 -18.21 1.31 -21.69
C ARG A 116 -19.49 0.59 -22.13
N ASP A 117 -20.54 1.35 -22.45
CA ASP A 117 -21.76 0.80 -23.02
C ASP A 117 -21.34 -0.10 -24.20
N PRO A 118 -21.70 -1.40 -24.23
CA PRO A 118 -21.44 -2.25 -25.38
C PRO A 118 -22.37 -1.83 -26.53
N GLY A 119 -22.09 -0.66 -27.10
CA GLY A 119 -22.61 -0.17 -28.37
C GLY A 119 -21.50 -0.16 -29.41
#